data_AF-A0A8H8P860-F1
#
_entry.id   AF-A0A8H8P860-F1
#
_cell.length_a   1.000
_cell.length_b   1.000
_cell.length_c   1.000
_cell.angle_alpha   90.00
_cell.angle_beta   90.00
_cell.angle_gamma   90.00
#
_symmetry.space_group_name_H-M   'P 1'
#
loop_
_entity.id
_entity.type
_entity.pdbx_description
1 polymer ?
#
loop_
_entity_poly.entity_id
_entity_poly.type
_entity_poly.pdbx_seq_one_letter_code
_entity_poly.pdbx_strand_id
1 'polypeptide(L)'
;MTNTQLSGSILPISLAAFLFYQYWRLTRRPNIRHPPSPASLPLVGNLFSIPSGQECAAFAEIGEKLKSDIVYLELFGQKIVVLNSAEAASDLLDKRLGIYSDRPSIPMVTDPSLMNWTKSVSSAKYGELTRSYRRIMNNWLNKRAVVQFNPMQERQARLLLKSLLDITNHSEPFQAVKKELFFSAGSSMLQVAYGYESQGPDDPFFTMAKLAFEHALHAGMQTTMLHIPDWFPGTGWKRIGRQWGIMQEEAKTRLYEWAKEQVDAGHALLSGLSPTETEERLKEDNARPNIPGHSPAGMDTSANFLLNFIATMVLHPDVQLRAQQELDTILGQVTLPTIKDQERLPYMRNVVDEVLRMYPVVPLGLPHVCFKDDIYRGYHIEKETIV
;
A
#
# COMPACT_ATOMS: atom_id res chain seq x y z
N MET A 1 -23.42 24.23 51.73
CA MET A 1 -22.25 25.02 51.30
C MET A 1 -21.05 24.24 51.83
N THR A 2 -20.22 23.54 51.06
CA THR A 2 -19.31 24.01 50.01
C THR A 2 -18.68 22.77 49.33
N ASN A 3 -18.91 22.54 48.04
CA ASN A 3 -18.10 21.58 47.26
C ASN A 3 -17.82 22.05 45.81
N THR A 4 -18.19 23.29 45.51
CA THR A 4 -18.10 23.89 44.16
C THR A 4 -16.93 24.86 43.99
N GLN A 5 -16.10 25.10 45.01
CA GLN A 5 -14.96 26.03 44.91
C GLN A 5 -13.62 25.38 44.57
N LEU A 6 -13.49 24.05 44.68
CA LEU A 6 -12.21 23.37 44.40
C LEU A 6 -11.98 23.05 42.91
N SER A 7 -13.03 22.99 42.08
CA SER A 7 -12.90 22.71 40.63
C SER A 7 -12.40 23.91 39.82
N GLY A 8 -12.62 25.14 40.30
CA GLY A 8 -12.22 26.37 39.60
C GLY A 8 -10.72 26.66 39.64
N SER A 9 -10.01 26.21 40.69
CA SER A 9 -8.58 26.51 40.92
C SER A 9 -7.64 25.49 40.28
N ILE A 10 -8.13 24.29 39.96
CA ILE A 10 -7.31 23.20 39.41
C ILE A 10 -7.01 23.43 37.92
N LEU A 11 -7.97 23.97 37.17
CA LEU A 11 -7.82 24.28 35.74
C LEU A 11 -6.66 25.25 35.42
N PRO A 12 -6.52 26.41 36.09
CA PRO A 12 -5.44 27.34 35.78
C PRO A 12 -4.06 26.81 36.19
N ILE A 13 -3.96 26.04 37.27
CA ILE A 13 -2.71 25.39 37.70
C ILE A 13 -2.30 24.30 36.71
N SER A 14 -3.26 23.50 36.23
CA SER A 14 -3.02 22.46 35.22
C SER A 14 -2.56 23.07 33.89
N LEU A 15 -3.19 24.17 33.47
CA LEU A 15 -2.82 24.91 32.26
C LEU A 15 -1.43 25.54 32.41
N ALA A 16 -1.12 26.15 33.55
CA ALA A 16 0.19 26.74 33.81
C ALA A 16 1.31 25.67 33.87
N ALA A 17 1.06 24.54 34.52
CA ALA A 17 2.00 23.41 34.55
C ALA A 17 2.20 22.81 33.16
N PHE A 18 1.14 22.71 32.36
CA PHE A 18 1.21 22.25 30.97
C PHE A 18 2.00 23.23 30.09
N LEU A 19 1.71 24.52 30.17
CA LEU A 19 2.45 25.56 29.44
C LEU A 19 3.92 25.62 29.87
N PHE A 20 4.21 25.46 31.16
CA PHE A 20 5.57 25.37 31.68
C PHE A 20 6.29 24.10 31.19
N TYR A 21 5.61 22.95 31.20
CA TYR A 21 6.16 21.71 30.64
C TYR A 21 6.45 21.84 29.14
N GLN A 22 5.56 22.49 28.38
CA GLN A 22 5.81 22.76 26.96
C GLN A 22 6.98 23.72 26.76
N TYR A 23 7.04 24.80 27.53
CA TYR A 23 8.16 25.75 27.50
C TYR A 23 9.48 25.07 27.86
N TRP A 24 9.50 24.25 28.91
CA TRP A 24 10.66 23.47 29.32
C TRP A 24 11.07 22.45 28.26
N ARG A 25 10.11 21.74 27.65
CA ARG A 25 10.35 20.79 26.56
C ARG A 25 10.91 21.49 25.32
N LEU A 26 10.40 22.67 24.97
CA LEU A 26 10.87 23.48 23.84
C LEU A 26 12.28 24.04 24.09
N THR A 27 12.57 24.48 25.31
CA THR A 27 13.88 25.05 25.69
C THR A 27 14.96 24.00 25.94
N ARG A 28 14.59 22.74 26.21
CA ARG A 28 15.52 21.61 26.37
C ARG A 28 15.60 20.67 25.17
N ARG A 29 15.07 21.05 23.99
CA ARG A 29 15.28 20.22 22.79
C ARG A 29 16.81 20.13 22.56
N PRO A 30 17.40 18.92 22.50
CA PRO A 30 18.78 18.77 22.08
C PRO A 30 18.98 19.49 20.75
N ASN A 31 20.17 20.03 20.51
CA ASN A 31 20.50 20.76 19.27
C ASN A 31 20.61 19.76 18.10
N ILE A 32 19.48 19.11 17.78
CA ILE A 32 19.32 18.14 16.71
C ILE A 32 19.02 18.96 15.46
N ARG A 33 19.98 18.93 14.54
CA ARG A 33 19.84 19.56 13.24
C ARG A 33 18.93 18.67 12.39
N HIS A 34 17.63 18.92 12.41
CA HIS A 34 16.68 18.26 11.52
C HIS A 34 16.73 18.91 10.12
N PRO A 35 16.22 18.23 9.08
CA PRO A 35 16.03 18.84 7.76
C PRO A 35 15.18 20.11 7.83
N PRO A 36 15.22 21.00 6.82
CA PRO A 36 14.37 22.19 6.75
C PRO A 36 12.90 21.84 6.96
N SER A 37 12.20 22.64 7.77
CA SER A 37 10.79 22.43 8.11
C SER A 37 10.02 23.74 7.90
N PRO A 38 8.76 23.68 7.42
CA PRO A 38 7.89 24.84 7.47
C PRO A 38 7.54 25.18 8.92
N ALA A 39 6.86 26.31 9.13
CA ALA A 39 6.42 26.70 10.48
C ALA A 39 5.63 25.55 11.15
N SER A 40 5.83 25.35 12.45
CA SER A 40 5.13 24.31 13.22
C SER A 40 4.50 24.94 14.46
N LEU A 41 3.29 24.52 14.80
CA LEU A 41 2.65 24.91 16.06
C LEU A 41 3.00 23.91 17.17
N PRO A 42 3.05 24.34 18.44
CA PRO A 42 3.16 23.42 19.56
C PRO A 42 2.04 22.36 19.53
N LEU A 43 2.35 21.13 19.95
CA LEU A 43 1.45 19.95 20.03
C LEU A 43 0.99 19.36 18.71
N VAL A 44 0.48 20.17 17.79
CA VAL A 44 -0.07 19.70 16.50
C VAL A 44 0.98 19.63 15.40
N GLY A 45 2.10 20.35 15.56
CA GLY A 45 3.20 20.39 14.61
C GLY A 45 2.83 21.11 13.32
N ASN A 46 3.12 20.51 12.17
CA ASN A 46 2.95 21.10 10.84
C ASN A 46 1.55 20.88 10.24
N LEU A 47 0.56 20.42 11.00
CA LEU A 47 -0.79 20.11 10.51
C LEU A 47 -1.40 21.24 9.66
N PHE A 48 -1.23 22.50 10.08
CA PHE A 48 -1.78 23.66 9.39
C PHE A 48 -0.82 24.30 8.37
N SER A 49 0.38 23.72 8.23
CA SER A 49 1.39 24.18 7.27
C SER A 49 1.50 23.29 6.04
N ILE A 50 0.83 22.14 6.04
CA ILE A 50 0.67 21.29 4.87
C ILE A 50 -0.48 21.86 4.03
N PRO A 51 -0.24 22.26 2.76
CA PRO A 51 -1.30 22.69 1.87
C PRO A 51 -2.41 21.63 1.73
N SER A 52 -3.67 22.07 1.67
CA SER A 52 -4.79 21.19 1.35
C SER A 52 -4.73 20.79 -0.13
N GLY A 53 -4.97 19.52 -0.45
CA GLY A 53 -4.99 19.03 -1.82
C GLY A 53 -4.30 17.68 -1.97
N GLN A 54 -3.73 17.43 -3.14
CA GLN A 54 -2.95 16.22 -3.40
C GLN A 54 -1.64 16.26 -2.61
N GLU A 55 -1.43 15.30 -1.72
CA GLU A 55 -0.32 15.27 -0.75
C GLU A 55 1.06 15.38 -1.43
N CYS A 56 1.28 14.68 -2.55
CA CYS A 56 2.55 14.74 -3.28
C CYS A 56 2.86 16.14 -3.80
N ALA A 57 1.86 16.83 -4.34
CA ALA A 57 2.02 18.19 -4.84
C ALA A 57 2.28 19.16 -3.68
N ALA A 58 1.55 19.00 -2.58
CA ALA A 58 1.73 19.79 -1.36
C ALA A 58 3.14 19.63 -0.78
N PHE A 59 3.65 18.41 -0.72
CA PHE A 59 5.00 18.11 -0.26
C PHE A 59 6.12 18.62 -1.19
N ALA A 60 5.91 18.54 -2.50
CA ALA A 60 6.82 19.14 -3.48
C ALA A 60 6.86 20.68 -3.32
N GLU A 61 5.69 21.33 -3.19
CA GLU A 61 5.57 22.78 -2.99
C GLU A 61 6.29 23.25 -1.72
N ILE A 62 6.20 22.49 -0.62
CA ILE A 62 6.95 22.78 0.61
C ILE A 62 8.45 22.71 0.35
N GLY A 63 8.92 21.68 -0.36
CA GLY A 63 10.34 21.53 -0.71
C GLY A 63 10.86 22.71 -1.53
N GLU A 64 10.10 23.14 -2.54
CA GLU A 64 10.44 24.31 -3.37
C GLU A 64 10.52 25.60 -2.54
N LYS A 65 9.52 25.85 -1.68
CA LYS A 65 9.49 27.02 -0.79
C LYS A 65 10.68 27.06 0.18
N LEU A 66 11.08 25.91 0.69
CA LEU A 66 12.22 25.76 1.60
C LEU A 66 13.56 25.66 0.87
N LYS A 67 13.55 25.58 -0.47
CA LYS A 67 14.74 25.30 -1.30
C LYS A 67 15.49 24.07 -0.81
N SER A 68 14.76 23.01 -0.48
CA SER A 68 15.28 21.77 0.07
C SER A 68 14.64 20.57 -0.59
N ASP A 69 15.46 19.57 -0.91
CA ASP A 69 15.01 18.28 -1.42
C ASP A 69 14.71 17.26 -0.31
N ILE A 70 14.90 17.65 0.95
CA ILE A 70 14.54 16.88 2.15
C ILE A 70 13.82 17.80 3.10
N VAL A 71 12.61 17.44 3.50
CA VAL A 71 11.75 18.28 4.34
C VAL A 71 11.40 17.52 5.62
N TYR A 72 11.46 18.22 6.75
CA TYR A 72 11.01 17.68 8.04
C TYR A 72 9.61 18.18 8.39
N LEU A 73 8.76 17.27 8.86
CA LEU A 73 7.43 17.55 9.37
C LEU A 73 7.22 16.81 10.71
N GLU A 74 6.46 17.41 11.61
CA GLU A 74 5.97 16.80 12.84
C GLU A 74 4.45 16.85 12.83
N LEU A 75 3.75 15.72 13.00
CA LEU A 75 2.28 15.67 13.10
C LEU A 75 1.90 14.96 14.38
N PHE A 76 1.30 15.67 15.34
CA PHE A 76 0.94 15.12 16.65
C PHE A 76 2.09 14.35 17.36
N GLY A 77 3.33 14.83 17.20
CA GLY A 77 4.54 14.21 17.74
C GLY A 77 5.16 13.11 16.86
N GLN A 78 4.49 12.66 15.80
CA GLN A 78 5.08 11.78 14.79
C GLN A 78 6.03 12.58 13.90
N LYS A 79 7.29 12.15 13.83
CA LYS A 79 8.31 12.74 12.98
C LYS A 79 8.22 12.14 11.59
N ILE A 80 8.27 12.99 10.57
CA ILE A 80 8.16 12.63 9.16
C ILE A 80 9.27 13.38 8.40
N VAL A 81 9.99 12.67 7.54
CA VAL A 81 10.97 13.24 6.62
C VAL A 81 10.50 12.92 5.21
N VAL A 82 10.25 13.95 4.41
CA VAL A 82 9.82 13.80 3.02
C VAL A 82 11.02 13.94 2.10
N LEU A 83 11.15 13.03 1.13
CA LEU A 83 12.23 13.02 0.14
C LEU A 83 11.71 13.51 -1.23
N ASN A 84 12.19 14.66 -1.66
CA ASN A 84 11.79 15.34 -2.90
C ASN A 84 12.85 15.23 -4.01
N SER A 85 13.90 14.43 -3.84
CA SER A 85 14.86 14.11 -4.91
C SER A 85 15.13 12.62 -5.04
N ALA A 86 15.37 12.18 -6.28
CA ALA A 86 15.75 10.80 -6.59
C ALA A 86 17.06 10.40 -5.89
N GLU A 87 17.98 11.35 -5.72
CA GLU A 87 19.24 11.12 -5.00
C GLU A 87 18.99 10.83 -3.52
N ALA A 88 18.17 11.64 -2.84
CA ALA A 88 17.82 11.40 -1.44
C ALA A 88 17.03 10.12 -1.24
N ALA A 89 16.08 9.83 -2.14
CA ALA A 89 15.35 8.57 -2.14
C ALA A 89 16.31 7.37 -2.28
N SER A 90 17.23 7.39 -3.25
CA SER A 90 18.18 6.28 -3.42
C SER A 90 19.17 6.14 -2.27
N ASP A 91 19.67 7.26 -1.74
CA ASP A 91 20.62 7.25 -0.62
C ASP A 91 20.03 6.64 0.65
N LEU A 92 18.78 6.97 0.98
CA LEU A 92 18.13 6.46 2.20
C LEU A 92 17.43 5.13 1.98
N LEU A 93 16.65 5.00 0.90
CA LEU A 93 15.75 3.86 0.70
C LEU A 93 16.41 2.70 -0.06
N ASP A 94 17.49 2.91 -0.82
CA ASP A 94 18.23 1.82 -1.49
C ASP A 94 19.56 1.52 -0.79
N LYS A 95 20.45 2.52 -0.72
CA LYS A 95 21.81 2.32 -0.21
C LYS A 95 21.84 2.06 1.30
N ARG A 96 20.85 2.58 2.03
CA ARG A 96 20.71 2.44 3.49
C ARG A 96 19.48 1.59 3.90
N LEU A 97 19.06 0.64 3.04
CA LEU A 97 17.93 -0.26 3.29
C LEU A 97 17.91 -0.85 4.72
N GLY A 98 19.06 -1.26 5.26
CA GLY A 98 19.12 -1.84 6.62
C GLY A 98 18.68 -0.91 7.76
N ILE A 99 18.64 0.41 7.52
CA ILE A 99 18.20 1.45 8.46
C ILE A 99 16.76 1.86 8.17
N TYR A 100 16.39 1.99 6.90
CA TYR A 100 15.10 2.53 6.49
C TYR A 100 14.11 1.47 6.01
N SER A 101 14.32 0.16 6.22
CA SER A 101 13.39 -0.88 5.75
C SER A 101 12.23 -1.18 6.70
N ASP A 102 12.15 -0.53 7.86
CA ASP A 102 11.05 -0.78 8.79
C ASP A 102 9.74 -0.14 8.29
N ARG A 103 8.61 -0.49 8.91
CA ARG A 103 7.27 -0.05 8.50
C ARG A 103 6.58 0.72 9.62
N PRO A 104 5.77 1.75 9.31
CA PRO A 104 5.00 2.45 10.32
C PRO A 104 4.04 1.47 11.00
N SER A 105 4.06 1.46 12.32
CA SER A 105 3.08 0.70 13.10
C SER A 105 1.77 1.46 13.08
N ILE A 106 0.94 1.24 12.05
CA ILE A 106 -0.38 1.87 11.97
C ILE A 106 -1.21 1.33 13.15
N PRO A 107 -1.57 2.20 14.11
CA PRO A 107 -2.40 1.88 15.26
C PRO A 107 -3.48 0.81 15.08
N MET A 108 -4.52 1.14 14.32
CA MET A 108 -5.70 0.31 14.13
C MET A 108 -5.37 -1.03 13.46
N VAL A 109 -4.40 -1.03 12.54
CA VAL A 109 -3.95 -2.20 11.78
C VAL A 109 -3.14 -3.14 12.65
N THR A 110 -2.30 -2.61 13.54
CA THR A 110 -1.32 -3.38 14.33
C THR A 110 -1.80 -3.77 15.72
N ASP A 111 -2.85 -3.12 16.25
CA ASP A 111 -3.36 -3.44 17.59
C ASP A 111 -3.99 -4.84 17.64
N PRO A 112 -3.56 -5.73 18.56
CA PRO A 112 -4.11 -7.08 18.71
C PRO A 112 -5.60 -7.13 19.08
N SER A 113 -6.12 -6.09 19.71
CA SER A 113 -7.54 -5.97 20.08
C SER A 113 -8.42 -5.39 18.98
N LEU A 114 -7.82 -4.98 17.84
CA LEU A 114 -8.50 -4.43 16.68
C LEU A 114 -8.29 -5.35 15.47
N MET A 115 -7.44 -4.98 14.50
CA MET A 115 -7.24 -5.74 13.28
C MET A 115 -6.14 -6.81 13.39
N ASN A 116 -5.21 -6.69 14.35
CA ASN A 116 -4.12 -7.64 14.61
C ASN A 116 -3.30 -8.05 13.36
N TRP A 117 -3.07 -7.13 12.43
CA TRP A 117 -2.44 -7.42 11.13
C TRP A 117 -0.93 -7.14 11.12
N THR A 118 -0.30 -7.27 12.29
CA THR A 118 1.15 -7.08 12.50
C THR A 118 2.03 -8.04 11.70
N LYS A 119 1.47 -9.20 11.30
CA LYS A 119 2.16 -10.22 10.51
C LYS A 119 1.85 -10.12 9.01
N SER A 120 1.18 -9.07 8.54
CA SER A 120 1.01 -8.88 7.09
C SER A 120 2.34 -8.51 6.41
N VAL A 121 2.49 -8.85 5.13
CA VAL A 121 3.70 -8.52 4.36
C VAL A 121 3.97 -7.01 4.36
N SER A 122 2.93 -6.18 4.35
CA SER A 122 3.00 -4.72 4.31
C SER A 122 3.29 -4.07 5.66
N SER A 123 2.85 -4.67 6.78
CA SER A 123 2.93 -4.08 8.12
C SER A 123 3.94 -4.77 9.04
N ALA A 124 4.49 -5.91 8.61
CA ALA A 124 5.50 -6.62 9.38
C ALA A 124 6.75 -5.76 9.55
N LYS A 125 7.20 -5.63 10.80
CA LYS A 125 8.44 -4.93 11.13
C LYS A 125 9.63 -5.61 10.46
N TYR A 126 10.65 -4.81 10.15
CA TYR A 126 11.87 -5.35 9.56
C TYR A 126 12.52 -6.37 10.51
N GLY A 127 12.83 -7.57 10.02
CA GLY A 127 13.29 -8.66 10.87
C GLY A 127 13.38 -10.00 10.16
N GLU A 128 13.31 -11.08 10.93
CA GLU A 128 13.32 -12.45 10.39
C GLU A 128 12.07 -12.75 9.56
N LEU A 129 10.90 -12.27 10.00
CA LEU A 129 9.62 -12.48 9.31
C LEU A 129 9.58 -11.84 7.91
N THR A 130 9.99 -10.57 7.78
CA THR A 130 10.05 -9.91 6.47
C THR A 130 11.12 -10.53 5.57
N ARG A 131 12.22 -11.05 6.14
CA ARG A 131 13.23 -11.82 5.38
C ARG A 131 12.69 -13.17 4.91
N SER A 132 11.89 -13.87 5.72
CA SER A 132 11.25 -15.13 5.30
C SER A 132 10.22 -14.90 4.20
N TYR A 133 9.38 -13.86 4.30
CA TYR A 133 8.47 -13.48 3.22
C TYR A 133 9.20 -13.19 1.91
N ARG A 134 10.25 -12.37 1.95
CA ARG A 134 11.06 -12.09 0.76
C ARG A 134 11.67 -13.36 0.17
N ARG A 135 12.19 -14.27 1.01
CA ARG A 135 12.73 -15.56 0.53
C ARG A 135 11.66 -16.40 -0.16
N ILE A 136 10.46 -16.49 0.42
CA ILE A 136 9.35 -17.24 -0.16
C ILE A 136 8.89 -16.59 -1.47
N MET A 137 8.64 -15.28 -1.47
CA MET A 137 8.21 -14.47 -2.64
C MET A 137 9.20 -14.55 -3.80
N ASN A 138 10.50 -14.50 -3.50
CA ASN A 138 11.54 -14.52 -4.52
C ASN A 138 11.58 -15.84 -5.30
N ASN A 139 10.99 -16.94 -4.81
CA ASN A 139 10.93 -18.19 -5.58
C ASN A 139 10.04 -18.10 -6.83
N TRP A 140 9.08 -17.15 -6.86
CA TRP A 140 8.07 -17.03 -7.90
C TRP A 140 8.05 -15.64 -8.55
N LEU A 141 8.48 -14.59 -7.83
CA LEU A 141 8.49 -13.21 -8.33
C LEU A 141 9.87 -12.74 -8.85
N ASN A 142 10.85 -13.64 -8.97
CA ASN A 142 12.12 -13.29 -9.61
C ASN A 142 11.99 -13.28 -11.15
N LYS A 143 12.94 -12.62 -11.82
CA LYS A 143 12.96 -12.45 -13.29
C LYS A 143 12.78 -13.74 -14.10
N ARG A 144 13.25 -14.89 -13.59
CA ARG A 144 13.12 -16.18 -14.29
C ARG A 144 11.79 -16.85 -13.98
N ALA A 145 11.42 -16.90 -12.70
CA ALA A 145 10.21 -17.60 -12.26
C ALA A 145 8.93 -16.91 -12.70
N VAL A 146 8.92 -15.57 -12.79
CA VAL A 146 7.70 -14.81 -13.13
C VAL A 146 7.13 -15.16 -14.52
N VAL A 147 7.98 -15.65 -15.44
CA VAL A 147 7.58 -16.04 -16.80
C VAL A 147 6.52 -17.16 -16.80
N GLN A 148 6.44 -17.97 -15.74
CA GLN A 148 5.42 -19.02 -15.61
C GLN A 148 3.99 -18.47 -15.58
N PHE A 149 3.80 -17.20 -15.19
CA PHE A 149 2.50 -16.55 -15.12
C PHE A 149 2.05 -15.98 -16.47
N ASN A 150 2.93 -15.93 -17.49
CA ASN A 150 2.60 -15.32 -18.78
C ASN A 150 1.35 -15.91 -19.44
N PRO A 151 1.17 -17.25 -19.54
CA PRO A 151 -0.03 -17.82 -20.16
C PRO A 151 -1.32 -17.43 -19.43
N MET A 152 -1.25 -17.33 -18.11
CA MET A 152 -2.37 -16.92 -17.27
C MET A 152 -2.70 -15.44 -17.49
N GLN A 153 -1.71 -14.55 -17.49
CA GLN A 153 -1.92 -13.12 -17.76
C GLN A 153 -2.51 -12.88 -19.16
N GLU A 154 -2.03 -13.60 -20.17
CA GLU A 154 -2.58 -13.49 -21.52
C GLU A 154 -4.00 -14.06 -21.62
N ARG A 155 -4.33 -15.13 -20.89
CA ARG A 155 -5.71 -15.64 -20.79
C ARG A 155 -6.62 -14.60 -20.14
N GLN A 156 -6.19 -14.01 -19.03
CA GLN A 156 -6.94 -12.99 -18.30
C GLN A 156 -7.15 -11.72 -19.15
N ALA A 157 -6.14 -11.29 -19.90
CA ALA A 157 -6.26 -10.19 -20.85
C ALA A 157 -7.33 -10.46 -21.93
N ARG A 158 -7.38 -11.68 -22.48
CA ARG A 158 -8.40 -12.07 -23.48
C ARG A 158 -9.81 -12.11 -22.88
N LEU A 159 -9.95 -12.61 -21.65
CA LEU A 159 -11.24 -12.59 -20.93
C LEU A 159 -11.72 -11.16 -20.66
N LEU A 160 -10.81 -10.29 -20.22
CA LEU A 160 -11.10 -8.87 -20.01
C LEU A 160 -11.54 -8.20 -21.32
N LEU A 161 -10.82 -8.40 -22.43
CA LEU A 161 -11.21 -7.85 -23.73
C LEU A 161 -12.62 -8.30 -24.15
N LYS A 162 -12.96 -9.56 -23.92
CA LYS A 162 -14.32 -10.08 -24.18
C LYS A 162 -15.36 -9.35 -23.33
N SER A 163 -15.10 -9.21 -22.03
CA SER A 163 -16.01 -8.52 -21.11
C SER A 163 -16.20 -7.04 -21.51
N LEU A 164 -15.13 -6.36 -21.90
CA LEU A 164 -15.17 -4.96 -22.34
C LEU A 164 -16.02 -4.74 -23.61
N LEU A 165 -16.09 -5.73 -24.51
CA LEU A 165 -16.95 -5.65 -25.70
C LEU A 165 -18.44 -5.59 -25.34
N ASP A 166 -18.84 -6.29 -24.28
CA ASP A 166 -20.23 -6.34 -23.84
C ASP A 166 -20.66 -5.04 -23.10
N ILE A 167 -19.69 -4.27 -22.57
CA ILE A 167 -19.94 -3.06 -21.79
C ILE A 167 -20.33 -1.84 -22.65
N THR A 168 -20.04 -1.83 -23.95
CA THR A 168 -20.24 -0.64 -24.79
C THR A 168 -21.69 -0.14 -24.82
N ASN A 169 -22.65 -1.02 -24.53
CA ASN A 169 -24.09 -0.73 -24.49
C ASN A 169 -24.64 -0.48 -23.07
N HIS A 170 -23.78 -0.44 -22.05
CA HIS A 170 -24.19 -0.26 -20.65
C HIS A 170 -24.63 1.18 -20.38
N SER A 171 -25.58 1.38 -19.45
CA SER A 171 -26.07 2.72 -19.05
C SER A 171 -24.99 3.58 -18.38
N GLU A 172 -24.06 2.92 -17.67
CA GLU A 172 -22.91 3.54 -17.00
C GLU A 172 -21.61 2.84 -17.43
N PRO A 173 -21.11 3.08 -18.65
CA PRO A 173 -20.01 2.31 -19.22
C PRO A 173 -18.70 2.49 -18.43
N PHE A 174 -18.43 3.69 -17.90
CA PHE A 174 -17.23 3.93 -17.09
C PHE A 174 -17.20 3.10 -15.81
N GLN A 175 -18.31 3.02 -15.08
CA GLN A 175 -18.38 2.23 -13.84
C GLN A 175 -18.30 0.74 -14.12
N ALA A 176 -18.91 0.28 -15.21
CA ALA A 176 -18.82 -1.10 -15.67
C ALA A 176 -17.37 -1.47 -16.05
N VAL A 177 -16.67 -0.65 -16.84
CA VAL A 177 -15.24 -0.84 -17.16
C VAL A 177 -14.42 -0.90 -15.88
N LYS A 178 -14.61 0.03 -14.95
CA LYS A 178 -13.90 0.02 -13.67
C LYS A 178 -14.14 -1.29 -12.90
N LYS A 179 -15.40 -1.76 -12.80
CA LYS A 179 -15.72 -3.01 -12.11
C LYS A 179 -15.00 -4.21 -12.75
N GLU A 180 -14.99 -4.30 -14.08
CA GLU A 180 -14.32 -5.38 -14.80
C GLU A 180 -12.80 -5.36 -14.67
N LEU A 181 -12.17 -4.18 -14.68
CA LEU A 181 -10.72 -4.05 -14.44
C LEU A 181 -10.32 -4.55 -13.05
N PHE A 182 -11.08 -4.16 -12.02
CA PHE A 182 -10.83 -4.61 -10.64
C PHE A 182 -11.07 -6.11 -10.49
N PHE A 183 -12.14 -6.63 -11.10
CA PHE A 183 -12.41 -8.06 -11.10
C PHE A 183 -11.30 -8.86 -11.80
N SER A 184 -10.88 -8.45 -13.00
CA SER A 184 -9.82 -9.13 -13.76
C SER A 184 -8.48 -9.12 -13.02
N ALA A 185 -8.09 -7.99 -12.43
CA ALA A 185 -6.87 -7.89 -11.65
C ALA A 185 -6.92 -8.74 -10.37
N GLY A 186 -8.04 -8.72 -9.64
CA GLY A 186 -8.21 -9.53 -8.44
C GLY A 186 -8.29 -11.02 -8.72
N SER A 187 -8.96 -11.42 -9.81
CA SER A 187 -9.01 -12.82 -10.25
C SER A 187 -7.62 -13.33 -10.62
N SER A 188 -6.83 -12.51 -11.33
CA SER A 188 -5.43 -12.81 -11.64
C SER A 188 -4.60 -12.96 -10.37
N MET A 189 -4.81 -12.09 -9.36
CA MET A 189 -4.10 -12.18 -8.08
C MET A 189 -4.45 -13.45 -7.30
N LEU A 190 -5.74 -13.82 -7.22
CA LEU A 190 -6.19 -15.06 -6.59
C LEU A 190 -5.64 -16.30 -7.30
N GLN A 191 -5.55 -16.26 -8.63
CA GLN A 191 -4.97 -17.34 -9.43
C GLN A 191 -3.45 -17.47 -9.20
N VAL A 192 -2.72 -16.35 -9.13
CA VAL A 192 -1.27 -16.33 -8.81
C VAL A 192 -0.99 -16.83 -7.40
N ALA A 193 -1.82 -16.41 -6.44
CA ALA A 193 -1.60 -16.68 -5.03
C ALA A 193 -2.10 -18.04 -4.54
N TYR A 194 -3.15 -18.59 -5.15
CA TYR A 194 -3.81 -19.82 -4.69
C TYR A 194 -4.17 -20.78 -5.82
N GLY A 195 -3.96 -20.42 -7.08
CA GLY A 195 -4.49 -21.20 -8.20
C GLY A 195 -6.01 -21.12 -8.30
N TYR A 196 -6.64 -20.18 -7.59
CA TYR A 196 -8.08 -20.03 -7.53
C TYR A 196 -8.61 -19.30 -8.77
N GLU A 197 -9.54 -19.92 -9.51
CA GLU A 197 -10.26 -19.27 -10.60
C GLU A 197 -11.60 -18.70 -10.07
N SER A 198 -11.67 -17.36 -9.97
CA SER A 198 -12.88 -16.66 -9.52
C SER A 198 -14.06 -16.86 -10.47
N GLN A 199 -15.26 -17.07 -9.92
CA GLN A 199 -16.45 -17.37 -10.71
C GLN A 199 -17.22 -16.13 -11.22
N GLY A 200 -16.83 -14.94 -10.78
CA GLY A 200 -17.44 -13.68 -11.19
C GLY A 200 -17.24 -12.57 -10.16
N PRO A 201 -17.76 -11.35 -10.40
CA PRO A 201 -17.58 -10.22 -9.49
C PRO A 201 -18.18 -10.41 -8.09
N ASP A 202 -19.17 -11.29 -7.96
CA ASP A 202 -19.84 -11.62 -6.69
C ASP A 202 -19.24 -12.88 -6.03
N ASP A 203 -18.12 -13.37 -6.55
CA ASP A 203 -17.37 -14.49 -5.98
C ASP A 203 -16.99 -14.19 -4.51
N PRO A 204 -17.27 -15.11 -3.56
CA PRO A 204 -17.04 -14.85 -2.15
C PRO A 204 -15.58 -14.57 -1.82
N PHE A 205 -14.63 -15.29 -2.42
CA PHE A 205 -13.20 -15.09 -2.13
C PHE A 205 -12.69 -13.77 -2.70
N PHE A 206 -13.10 -13.42 -3.91
CA PHE A 206 -12.82 -12.11 -4.49
C PHE A 206 -13.37 -10.98 -3.63
N THR A 207 -14.65 -11.06 -3.26
CA THR A 207 -15.32 -10.02 -2.47
C THR A 207 -14.67 -9.85 -1.09
N MET A 208 -14.36 -10.95 -0.41
CA MET A 208 -13.65 -10.93 0.87
C MET A 208 -12.25 -10.31 0.75
N ALA A 209 -11.47 -10.69 -0.27
CA ALA A 209 -10.13 -10.14 -0.49
C ALA A 209 -10.15 -8.64 -0.80
N LYS A 210 -11.12 -8.20 -1.61
CA LYS A 210 -11.36 -6.79 -1.92
C LYS A 210 -11.70 -5.98 -0.67
N LEU A 211 -12.70 -6.41 0.09
CA LEU A 211 -13.11 -5.73 1.31
C LEU A 211 -11.98 -5.68 2.35
N ALA A 212 -11.23 -6.77 2.52
CA ALA A 212 -10.08 -6.83 3.40
C ALA A 212 -9.03 -5.74 3.06
N PHE A 213 -8.74 -5.54 1.78
CA PHE A 213 -7.82 -4.51 1.32
C PHE A 213 -8.36 -3.09 1.54
N GLU A 214 -9.61 -2.85 1.15
CA GLU A 214 -10.26 -1.55 1.34
C GLU A 214 -10.27 -1.14 2.82
N HIS A 215 -10.60 -2.07 3.73
CA HIS A 215 -10.58 -1.83 5.17
C HIS A 215 -9.19 -1.46 5.69
N ALA A 216 -8.14 -2.11 5.19
CA ALA A 216 -6.77 -1.78 5.58
C ALA A 216 -6.36 -0.37 5.13
N LEU A 217 -6.73 0.04 3.92
CA LEU A 217 -6.47 1.40 3.43
C LEU A 217 -7.19 2.45 4.29
N HIS A 218 -8.46 2.22 4.63
CA HIS A 218 -9.23 3.14 5.49
C HIS A 218 -8.68 3.21 6.92
N ALA A 219 -8.19 2.09 7.47
CA ALA A 219 -7.59 2.05 8.80
C ALA A 219 -6.30 2.88 8.90
N GLY A 220 -5.56 3.04 7.78
CA GLY A 220 -4.36 3.88 7.68
C GLY A 220 -4.60 5.37 7.92
N MET A 221 -5.85 5.83 7.81
CA MET A 221 -6.21 7.25 8.00
C MET A 221 -6.55 7.62 9.45
N GLN A 222 -6.54 6.66 10.40
CA GLN A 222 -6.91 6.88 11.80
C GLN A 222 -5.76 6.56 12.76
N THR A 223 -4.82 7.50 12.90
CA THR A 223 -3.48 7.17 13.45
C THR A 223 -3.12 7.82 14.79
N THR A 224 -4.00 8.60 15.44
CA THR A 224 -3.55 9.40 16.61
C THR A 224 -4.33 9.21 17.91
N MET A 225 -5.25 8.22 18.00
CA MET A 225 -6.18 8.12 19.15
C MET A 225 -6.37 6.73 19.78
N LEU A 226 -5.39 5.81 19.72
CA LEU A 226 -5.51 4.47 20.33
C LEU A 226 -5.84 4.45 21.82
N HIS A 227 -5.19 5.34 22.57
CA HIS A 227 -5.21 5.32 24.03
C HIS A 227 -6.51 5.84 24.64
N ILE A 228 -7.47 6.25 23.81
CA ILE A 228 -8.78 6.69 24.27
C ILE A 228 -9.60 5.45 24.68
N PRO A 229 -10.13 5.36 25.91
CA PRO A 229 -10.97 4.23 26.33
C PRO A 229 -12.22 4.03 25.47
N ASP A 230 -12.69 2.79 25.36
CA ASP A 230 -13.85 2.42 24.52
C ASP A 230 -15.17 3.11 24.91
N TRP A 231 -15.29 3.63 26.13
CA TRP A 231 -16.47 4.37 26.59
C TRP A 231 -16.46 5.84 26.13
N PHE A 232 -15.33 6.37 25.66
CA PHE A 232 -15.22 7.78 25.31
C PHE A 232 -15.99 8.08 24.01
N PRO A 233 -16.79 9.16 23.96
CA PRO A 233 -17.51 9.55 22.76
C PRO A 233 -16.59 9.69 21.54
N GLY A 234 -17.01 9.18 20.38
CA GLY A 234 -16.22 9.25 19.13
C GLY A 234 -15.28 8.07 18.89
N THR A 235 -15.24 7.07 19.76
CA THR A 235 -14.43 5.84 19.59
C THR A 235 -15.12 4.73 18.78
N GLY A 236 -16.19 5.05 18.05
CA GLY A 236 -16.95 4.09 17.24
C GLY A 236 -16.10 3.35 16.19
N TRP A 237 -14.98 3.94 15.79
CA TRP A 237 -13.99 3.32 14.91
C TRP A 237 -13.32 2.07 15.49
N LYS A 238 -13.21 1.94 16.83
CA LYS A 238 -12.65 0.73 17.45
C LYS A 238 -13.55 -0.49 17.21
N ARG A 239 -14.87 -0.28 17.26
CA ARG A 239 -15.86 -1.32 16.92
C ARG A 239 -15.71 -1.74 15.46
N ILE A 240 -15.53 -0.77 14.56
CA ILE A 240 -15.28 -1.00 13.13
C ILE A 240 -13.98 -1.80 12.95
N GLY A 241 -12.89 -1.41 13.62
CA GLY A 241 -11.60 -2.10 13.55
C GLY A 241 -11.66 -3.55 14.00
N ARG A 242 -12.41 -3.84 15.08
CA ARG A 242 -12.68 -5.22 15.51
C ARG A 242 -13.44 -6.03 14.47
N GLN A 243 -14.48 -5.43 13.87
CA GLN A 243 -15.25 -6.08 12.80
C GLN A 243 -14.37 -6.38 11.58
N TRP A 244 -13.53 -5.42 11.17
CA TRP A 244 -12.60 -5.62 10.07
C TRP A 244 -11.54 -6.68 10.39
N GLY A 245 -11.03 -6.74 11.62
CA GLY A 245 -10.12 -7.81 12.06
C GLY A 245 -10.75 -9.20 11.92
N ILE A 246 -12.00 -9.36 12.34
CA ILE A 246 -12.75 -10.63 12.19
C ILE A 246 -12.91 -10.99 10.71
N MET A 247 -13.37 -10.06 9.88
CA MET A 247 -13.57 -10.28 8.44
C MET A 247 -12.27 -10.64 7.72
N GLN A 248 -11.16 -10.01 8.10
CA GLN A 248 -9.85 -10.32 7.52
C GLN A 248 -9.36 -11.72 7.92
N GLU A 249 -9.50 -12.10 9.19
CA GLU A 249 -9.11 -13.44 9.63
C GLU A 249 -9.98 -14.53 8.99
N GLU A 250 -11.28 -14.26 8.79
CA GLU A 250 -12.20 -15.14 8.07
C GLU A 250 -11.80 -15.29 6.60
N ALA A 251 -11.54 -14.18 5.90
CA ALA A 251 -11.09 -14.19 4.51
C ALA A 251 -9.81 -15.01 4.34
N LYS A 252 -8.86 -14.81 5.25
CA LYS A 252 -7.58 -15.52 5.27
C LYS A 252 -7.75 -17.01 5.54
N THR A 253 -8.53 -17.35 6.56
CA THR A 253 -8.74 -18.73 7.00
C THR A 253 -9.46 -19.54 5.94
N ARG A 254 -10.55 -19.02 5.36
CA ARG A 254 -11.33 -19.76 4.36
C ARG A 254 -10.55 -20.04 3.09
N LEU A 255 -9.78 -19.06 2.60
CA LEU A 255 -9.01 -19.24 1.38
C LEU A 255 -7.83 -20.20 1.60
N TYR A 256 -7.22 -20.16 2.79
CA TYR A 256 -6.22 -21.14 3.21
C TYR A 256 -6.78 -22.56 3.33
N GLU A 257 -7.96 -22.71 3.94
CA GLU A 257 -8.61 -24.02 4.11
C GLU A 257 -9.02 -24.60 2.76
N TRP A 258 -9.61 -23.79 1.88
CA TRP A 258 -9.89 -24.18 0.49
C TRP A 258 -8.60 -24.65 -0.21
N ALA A 259 -7.52 -23.89 -0.08
CA ALA A 259 -6.24 -24.27 -0.67
C ALA A 259 -5.77 -25.62 -0.10
N LYS A 260 -5.79 -25.80 1.22
CA LYS A 260 -5.38 -27.08 1.82
C LYS A 260 -6.18 -28.26 1.26
N GLU A 261 -7.50 -28.14 1.14
CA GLU A 261 -8.37 -29.18 0.57
C GLU A 261 -7.98 -29.54 -0.87
N GLN A 262 -7.61 -28.55 -1.69
CA GLN A 262 -7.18 -28.81 -3.05
C GLN A 262 -5.84 -29.55 -3.11
N VAL A 263 -4.88 -29.26 -2.23
CA VAL A 263 -3.61 -30.03 -2.15
C VAL A 263 -3.89 -31.46 -1.71
N ASP A 264 -4.72 -31.63 -0.70
CA ASP A 264 -5.09 -32.95 -0.19
C ASP A 264 -5.81 -33.79 -1.27
N ALA A 265 -6.52 -33.13 -2.19
CA ALA A 265 -7.12 -33.74 -3.39
C ALA A 265 -6.12 -33.98 -4.55
N GLY A 266 -4.85 -33.62 -4.41
CA GLY A 266 -3.79 -33.82 -5.40
C GLY A 266 -3.67 -32.71 -6.45
N HIS A 267 -4.33 -31.57 -6.26
CA HIS A 267 -4.22 -30.43 -7.16
C HIS A 267 -2.99 -29.56 -6.80
N ALA A 268 -2.27 -29.10 -7.82
CA ALA A 268 -1.23 -28.08 -7.65
C ALA A 268 -1.91 -26.69 -7.56
N LEU A 269 -1.69 -25.96 -6.48
CA LEU A 269 -2.36 -24.68 -6.22
C LEU A 269 -1.50 -23.47 -6.49
N LEU A 270 -0.24 -23.54 -6.05
CA LEU A 270 0.71 -22.48 -6.35
C LEU A 270 1.22 -22.76 -7.75
N SER A 271 0.85 -21.93 -8.72
CA SER A 271 1.38 -22.02 -10.07
C SER A 271 2.91 -21.97 -10.00
N GLY A 272 3.53 -23.13 -10.24
CA GLY A 272 4.97 -23.31 -10.17
C GLY A 272 5.51 -24.22 -9.08
N LEU A 273 4.71 -24.64 -8.10
CA LEU A 273 5.13 -25.61 -7.09
C LEU A 273 4.56 -26.99 -7.38
N SER A 274 5.36 -28.02 -7.11
CA SER A 274 4.81 -29.37 -7.07
C SER A 274 3.79 -29.50 -5.91
N PRO A 275 2.87 -30.48 -5.98
CA PRO A 275 2.01 -30.81 -4.85
C PRO A 275 2.81 -31.08 -3.56
N THR A 276 3.98 -31.72 -3.66
CA THR A 276 4.87 -32.00 -2.52
C THR A 276 5.49 -30.75 -1.91
N GLU A 277 5.95 -29.79 -2.73
CA GLU A 277 6.47 -28.50 -2.25
C GLU A 277 5.36 -27.63 -1.64
N THR A 278 4.14 -27.76 -2.15
CA THR A 278 2.96 -27.08 -1.61
C THR A 278 2.56 -27.71 -0.26
N GLU A 279 2.58 -29.04 -0.17
CA GLU A 279 2.25 -29.81 1.03
C GLU A 279 3.25 -29.59 2.17
N GLU A 280 4.56 -29.64 1.91
CA GLU A 280 5.60 -29.32 2.91
C GLU A 280 5.44 -27.91 3.47
N ARG A 281 5.04 -26.94 2.64
CA ARG A 281 4.83 -25.54 3.04
C ARG A 281 3.53 -25.30 3.77
N LEU A 282 2.46 -26.03 3.46
CA LEU A 282 1.21 -25.98 4.21
C LEU A 282 1.32 -26.72 5.56
N LYS A 283 2.27 -27.67 5.68
CA LYS A 283 2.57 -28.43 6.91
C LYS A 283 3.51 -27.72 7.88
N GLU A 284 4.27 -26.71 7.44
CA GLU A 284 4.93 -25.83 8.40
C GLU A 284 3.85 -25.16 9.26
N ASP A 285 3.71 -25.56 10.52
CA ASP A 285 2.64 -25.14 11.45
C ASP A 285 2.59 -23.59 11.67
N ASN A 286 3.65 -22.89 11.24
CA ASN A 286 3.75 -21.44 11.18
C ASN A 286 3.26 -20.81 9.85
N ALA A 287 2.74 -21.58 8.88
CA ALA A 287 2.41 -21.13 7.53
C ALA A 287 1.07 -20.38 7.44
N ARG A 288 0.10 -20.64 8.32
CA ARG A 288 -1.21 -19.95 8.36
C ARG A 288 -1.09 -18.42 8.27
N PRO A 289 -0.25 -17.75 9.08
CA PRO A 289 -0.09 -16.32 8.96
C PRO A 289 0.86 -15.87 7.82
N ASN A 290 1.64 -16.78 7.23
CA ASN A 290 2.91 -16.49 6.56
C ASN A 290 2.96 -16.72 5.05
N ILE A 291 1.88 -17.16 4.40
CA ILE A 291 1.87 -17.26 2.93
C ILE A 291 1.76 -15.85 2.34
N PRO A 292 2.77 -15.35 1.62
CA PRO A 292 2.75 -14.02 1.03
C PRO A 292 1.68 -13.84 -0.07
N GLY A 293 1.10 -14.95 -0.55
CA GLY A 293 -0.05 -14.97 -1.47
C GLY A 293 -1.32 -14.33 -0.92
N HIS A 294 -1.43 -14.12 0.39
CA HIS A 294 -2.58 -13.41 0.99
C HIS A 294 -2.58 -11.90 0.72
N SER A 295 -1.59 -11.34 0.01
CA SER A 295 -1.52 -9.89 -0.19
C SER A 295 -2.39 -9.44 -1.37
N PRO A 296 -3.53 -8.75 -1.14
CA PRO A 296 -4.33 -8.16 -2.23
C PRO A 296 -3.65 -6.96 -2.91
N ALA A 297 -2.39 -6.64 -2.59
CA ALA A 297 -1.68 -5.47 -3.10
C ALA A 297 -1.60 -5.42 -4.64
N GLY A 298 -1.59 -6.57 -5.31
CA GLY A 298 -1.53 -6.67 -6.77
C GLY A 298 -2.85 -6.40 -7.50
N MET A 299 -3.98 -6.36 -6.80
CA MET A 299 -5.31 -6.18 -7.39
C MET A 299 -5.57 -4.70 -7.71
N ASP A 300 -5.73 -3.87 -6.68
CA ASP A 300 -6.12 -2.47 -6.82
C ASP A 300 -5.08 -1.66 -7.57
N THR A 301 -3.79 -1.93 -7.35
CA THR A 301 -2.72 -1.17 -7.99
C THR A 301 -2.73 -1.37 -9.50
N SER A 302 -2.80 -2.63 -9.95
CA SER A 302 -2.90 -2.99 -11.37
C SER A 302 -4.18 -2.48 -12.01
N ALA A 303 -5.32 -2.61 -11.32
CA ALA A 303 -6.61 -2.14 -11.83
C ALA A 303 -6.63 -0.61 -12.01
N ASN A 304 -6.11 0.15 -11.04
CA ASN A 304 -6.01 1.61 -11.16
C ASN A 304 -5.01 2.03 -12.26
N PHE A 305 -3.90 1.30 -12.44
CA PHE A 305 -3.01 1.55 -13.56
C PHE A 305 -3.73 1.37 -14.91
N LEU A 306 -4.45 0.25 -15.10
CA LEU A 306 -5.20 0.00 -16.34
C LEU A 306 -6.29 1.05 -16.57
N LEU A 307 -6.95 1.50 -15.50
CA LEU A 307 -7.94 2.57 -15.57
C LEU A 307 -7.29 3.90 -16.02
N ASN A 308 -6.15 4.26 -15.43
CA ASN A 308 -5.37 5.44 -15.82
C ASN A 308 -4.89 5.33 -17.27
N PHE A 309 -4.46 4.15 -17.71
CA PHE A 309 -4.05 3.90 -19.09
C PHE A 309 -5.21 4.14 -20.06
N ILE A 310 -6.38 3.55 -19.82
CA ILE A 310 -7.56 3.75 -20.67
C ILE A 310 -7.97 5.23 -20.69
N ALA A 311 -8.04 5.88 -19.53
CA ALA A 311 -8.36 7.30 -19.45
C ALA A 311 -7.36 8.16 -20.24
N THR A 312 -6.08 7.84 -20.16
CA THR A 312 -5.01 8.54 -20.90
C THR A 312 -5.16 8.34 -22.41
N MET A 313 -5.47 7.13 -22.88
CA MET A 313 -5.69 6.87 -24.30
C MET A 313 -6.92 7.60 -24.85
N VAL A 314 -7.98 7.74 -24.03
CA VAL A 314 -9.16 8.55 -24.39
C VAL A 314 -8.82 10.04 -24.50
N LEU A 315 -7.95 10.56 -23.63
CA LEU A 315 -7.52 11.95 -23.65
C LEU A 315 -6.47 12.26 -24.75
N HIS A 316 -5.74 11.24 -25.20
CA HIS A 316 -4.66 11.35 -26.19
C HIS A 316 -4.85 10.36 -27.35
N PRO A 317 -5.88 10.54 -28.18
CA PRO A 317 -6.23 9.60 -29.25
C PRO A 317 -5.15 9.45 -30.34
N ASP A 318 -4.31 10.47 -30.54
CA ASP A 318 -3.16 10.42 -31.43
C ASP A 318 -2.07 9.45 -30.93
N VAL A 319 -1.83 9.43 -29.61
CA VAL A 319 -0.92 8.49 -28.96
C VAL A 319 -1.46 7.08 -29.07
N GLN A 320 -2.76 6.89 -28.81
CA GLN A 320 -3.45 5.60 -28.97
C GLN A 320 -3.34 5.07 -30.41
N LEU A 321 -3.62 5.91 -31.40
CA LEU A 321 -3.55 5.54 -32.81
C LEU A 321 -2.13 5.11 -33.21
N ARG A 322 -1.11 5.84 -32.75
CA ARG A 322 0.28 5.50 -33.02
C ARG A 322 0.70 4.19 -32.35
N ALA A 323 0.22 3.94 -31.13
CA ALA A 323 0.44 2.68 -30.43
C ALA A 323 -0.21 1.49 -31.16
N GLN A 324 -1.41 1.69 -31.70
CA GLN A 324 -2.08 0.70 -32.55
C GLN A 324 -1.32 0.46 -33.87
N GLN A 325 -0.82 1.51 -34.52
CA GLN A 325 -0.01 1.38 -35.74
C GLN A 325 1.26 0.55 -35.52
N GLU A 326 1.94 0.68 -34.38
CA GLU A 326 3.08 -0.17 -34.04
C GLU A 326 2.66 -1.64 -33.95
N LEU A 327 1.57 -1.94 -33.22
CA LEU A 327 1.03 -3.29 -33.11
C LEU A 327 0.69 -3.88 -34.49
N ASP A 328 -0.07 -3.14 -35.30
CA ASP A 328 -0.53 -3.58 -36.62
C ASP A 328 0.65 -3.81 -37.58
N THR A 329 1.69 -2.98 -37.52
CA THR A 329 2.87 -3.09 -38.38
C THR A 329 3.75 -4.29 -38.01
N ILE A 330 3.90 -4.57 -36.72
CA ILE A 330 4.86 -5.57 -36.21
C ILE A 330 4.24 -6.95 -36.06
N LEU A 331 2.96 -7.03 -35.71
CA LEU A 331 2.24 -8.27 -35.45
C LEU A 331 1.23 -8.63 -36.55
N GLY A 332 0.76 -7.64 -37.30
CA GLY A 332 -0.34 -7.77 -38.26
C GLY A 332 -1.71 -7.52 -37.62
N GLN A 333 -2.70 -7.19 -38.45
CA GLN A 333 -4.01 -6.66 -38.02
C GLN A 333 -4.92 -7.63 -37.24
N VAL A 334 -4.62 -8.94 -37.23
CA VAL A 334 -5.51 -9.97 -36.67
C VAL A 334 -4.86 -10.72 -35.50
N THR A 335 -3.60 -10.39 -35.17
CA THR A 335 -2.84 -11.11 -34.16
C THR A 335 -2.86 -10.34 -32.84
N LEU A 336 -3.43 -10.97 -31.80
CA LEU A 336 -3.36 -10.43 -30.44
C LEU A 336 -1.93 -10.55 -29.89
N PRO A 337 -1.41 -9.51 -29.23
CA PRO A 337 -0.07 -9.53 -28.66
C PRO A 337 0.06 -10.59 -27.55
N THR A 338 1.25 -11.14 -27.44
CA THR A 338 1.71 -12.02 -26.36
C THR A 338 2.84 -11.33 -25.60
N ILE A 339 3.18 -11.83 -24.41
CA ILE A 339 4.27 -11.22 -23.62
C ILE A 339 5.63 -11.34 -24.34
N LYS A 340 5.78 -12.33 -25.23
CA LYS A 340 6.99 -12.49 -26.06
C LYS A 340 7.20 -11.35 -27.06
N ASP A 341 6.15 -10.60 -27.37
CA ASP A 341 6.21 -9.50 -28.34
C ASP A 341 6.73 -8.21 -27.72
N GLN A 342 6.79 -8.12 -26.39
CA GLN A 342 7.13 -6.90 -25.66
C GLN A 342 8.45 -6.25 -26.11
N GLU A 343 9.48 -7.03 -26.40
CA GLU A 343 10.78 -6.49 -26.86
C GLU A 343 10.71 -5.86 -28.25
N ARG A 344 9.72 -6.26 -29.07
CA ARG A 344 9.49 -5.74 -30.42
C ARG A 344 8.56 -4.54 -30.43
N LEU A 345 7.99 -4.13 -29.30
CA LEU A 345 6.99 -3.06 -29.19
C LEU A 345 7.51 -1.88 -28.34
N PRO A 346 8.59 -1.19 -28.78
CA PRO A 346 9.22 -0.14 -27.98
C PRO A 346 8.32 1.08 -27.75
N TYR A 347 7.47 1.47 -28.71
CA TYR A 347 6.57 2.60 -28.53
C TYR A 347 5.49 2.28 -27.49
N MET A 348 4.85 1.12 -27.59
CA MET A 348 3.88 0.67 -26.58
C MET A 348 4.50 0.61 -25.17
N ARG A 349 5.73 0.10 -25.07
CA ARG A 349 6.47 0.10 -23.80
C ARG A 349 6.65 1.51 -23.24
N ASN A 350 7.06 2.46 -24.09
CA ASN A 350 7.21 3.85 -23.67
C ASN A 350 5.88 4.49 -23.26
N VAL A 351 4.76 4.13 -23.90
CA VAL A 351 3.42 4.60 -23.50
C VAL A 351 3.08 4.09 -22.10
N VAL A 352 3.32 2.79 -21.82
CA VAL A 352 3.11 2.21 -20.48
C VAL A 352 3.97 2.92 -19.42
N ASP A 353 5.26 3.11 -19.70
CA ASP A 353 6.19 3.78 -18.79
C ASP A 353 5.79 5.24 -18.55
N GLU A 354 5.32 5.96 -19.58
CA GLU A 354 4.90 7.36 -19.47
C GLU A 354 3.59 7.52 -18.68
N VAL A 355 2.63 6.59 -18.84
CA VAL A 355 1.42 6.58 -18.01
C VAL A 355 1.76 6.33 -16.54
N LEU A 356 2.68 5.40 -16.25
CA LEU A 356 3.17 5.16 -14.88
C LEU A 356 3.90 6.40 -14.32
N ARG A 357 4.62 7.15 -15.16
CA ARG A 357 5.30 8.39 -14.77
C ARG A 357 4.32 9.53 -14.48
N MET A 358 3.29 9.70 -15.31
CA MET A 358 2.31 10.78 -15.18
C MET A 358 1.29 10.53 -14.07
N TYR A 359 0.82 9.29 -13.95
CA TYR A 359 -0.23 8.88 -13.02
C TYR A 359 0.20 7.68 -12.17
N PRO A 360 1.26 7.84 -11.33
CA PRO A 360 1.70 6.78 -10.46
C PRO A 360 0.60 6.40 -9.47
N VAL A 361 0.32 5.10 -9.35
CA VAL A 361 -0.80 4.59 -8.53
C VAL A 361 -0.57 4.82 -7.04
N VAL A 362 0.71 4.83 -6.62
CA VAL A 362 1.12 5.11 -5.25
C VAL A 362 2.13 6.27 -5.27
N PRO A 363 1.66 7.52 -5.42
CA PRO A 363 2.52 8.65 -5.77
C PRO A 363 3.47 9.09 -4.65
N LEU A 364 3.19 8.74 -3.38
CA LEU A 364 4.11 8.91 -2.24
C LEU A 364 4.97 7.65 -1.95
N GLY A 365 4.80 6.58 -2.71
CA GLY A 365 5.31 5.27 -2.32
C GLY A 365 4.65 4.75 -1.02
N LEU A 366 5.26 3.73 -0.42
CA LEU A 366 4.86 3.23 0.89
C LEU A 366 5.76 3.86 1.96
N PRO A 367 5.24 4.33 3.10
CA PRO A 367 6.09 4.95 4.10
C PRO A 367 7.07 3.95 4.72
N HIS A 368 8.29 4.41 4.94
CA HIS A 368 9.35 3.68 5.60
C HIS A 368 9.58 4.22 7.02
N VAL A 369 10.19 3.44 7.90
CA VAL A 369 10.58 3.91 9.24
C VAL A 369 12.07 3.70 9.47
N CYS A 370 12.68 4.74 10.04
CA CYS A 370 14.06 4.72 10.48
C CYS A 370 14.21 3.83 11.74
N PHE A 371 14.88 2.70 11.60
CA PHE A 371 15.03 1.71 12.68
C PHE A 371 16.02 2.13 13.78
N LYS A 372 16.98 3.00 13.45
CA LYS A 372 17.98 3.56 14.35
C LYS A 372 18.37 4.96 13.89
N ASP A 373 18.84 5.79 14.81
CA ASP A 373 19.34 7.13 14.47
C ASP A 373 20.38 7.09 13.35
N ASP A 374 20.31 8.06 12.45
CA ASP A 374 21.20 8.20 11.31
C ASP A 374 21.54 9.68 11.07
N ILE A 375 22.67 9.91 10.40
CA ILE A 375 23.09 11.23 9.95
C ILE A 375 23.14 11.24 8.43
N TYR A 376 22.36 12.13 7.82
CA TYR A 376 22.30 12.30 6.37
C TYR A 376 22.43 13.76 6.00
N ARG A 377 23.45 14.10 5.18
CA ARG A 377 23.76 15.48 4.75
C ARG A 377 23.87 16.48 5.92
N GLY A 378 24.38 16.02 7.06
CA GLY A 378 24.52 16.81 8.29
C GLY A 378 23.24 16.98 9.09
N TYR A 379 22.13 16.38 8.64
CA TYR A 379 20.89 16.29 9.39
C TYR A 379 20.84 15.00 10.20
N HIS A 380 20.32 15.09 11.42
CA HIS A 380 19.99 13.95 12.26
C HIS A 380 18.58 13.47 11.93
N ILE A 381 18.47 12.21 11.53
CA ILE A 381 17.20 11.51 11.35
C ILE A 381 17.08 10.53 12.51
N GLU A 382 16.16 10.81 13.42
CA GLU A 382 15.98 10.03 14.63
C GLU A 382 15.26 8.71 14.32
N LYS A 383 15.52 7.67 15.12
CA LYS A 383 14.75 6.44 15.14
C LYS A 383 13.25 6.75 15.25
N GLU A 384 12.43 5.89 14.63
CA GLU A 384 10.96 6.00 14.53
C GLU A 384 10.46 7.18 13.66
N THR A 385 11.37 7.93 13.02
CA THR A 385 11.00 8.87 11.97
C THR A 385 10.47 8.13 10.75
N ILE A 386 9.29 8.54 10.28
CA ILE A 386 8.72 8.07 9.01
C ILE A 386 9.47 8.77 7.88
N VAL A 387 9.86 8.03 6.85
CA VAL A 387 10.54 8.54 5.65
C VAL A 387 9.74 8.21 4.41
#